data_AF-A0A971G9F4-F1
#
_entry.id   AF-A0A971G9F4-F1
#
_cell.length_a   1.000
_cell.length_b   1.000
_cell.length_c   1.000
_cell.angle_alpha   90.00
_cell.angle_beta   90.00
_cell.angle_gamma   90.00
#
_symmetry.space_group_name_H-M   'P 1'
#
loop_
_entity.id
_entity.type
_entity.pdbx_description
1 polymer ?
#
loop_
_entity_poly.entity_id
_entity_poly.type
_entity_poly.pdbx_seq_one_letter_code
_entity_poly.pdbx_strand_id
1 'polypeptide(L)'
;MVTLYVDADSVPLQIRSIILRRVAKEDLAAIFVADRPLKDVKRAYEEHTAALRAAAKEGGEEDAERLRSIRSPIAMVVVSAGLDSADDWIVEHSEDGSVAITHDVPLASRLAQKGLVVLDDRGGVYTRENIGERLSMRNLMGELREMGIFSEQHKRMDNRQVKAFSDAFDGVLHTLLKQS
;
A
#
# COMPACT_ATOMS: atom_id res chain seq x y z
N MET A 1 14.36 7.02 -1.40
CA MET A 1 13.46 5.90 -1.05
C MET A 1 12.07 6.40 -0.70
N VAL A 2 11.07 6.01 -1.49
CA VAL A 2 9.65 6.30 -1.21
C VAL A 2 9.08 5.21 -0.29
N THR A 3 8.32 5.60 0.73
CA THR A 3 7.67 4.67 1.66
C THR A 3 6.21 4.44 1.28
N LEU A 4 5.81 3.18 1.23
CA LEU A 4 4.45 2.72 1.00
C LEU A 4 3.82 2.26 2.32
N TYR A 5 2.66 2.77 2.67
CA TYR A 5 1.84 2.28 3.78
C TYR A 5 0.65 1.51 3.22
N VAL A 6 0.54 0.23 3.54
CA VAL A 6 -0.49 -0.65 2.99
C VAL A 6 -1.41 -1.10 4.12
N ASP A 7 -2.68 -0.69 4.03
CA ASP A 7 -3.76 -1.33 4.78
C ASP A 7 -4.00 -2.72 4.16
N ALA A 8 -3.36 -3.72 4.76
CA ALA A 8 -3.19 -5.01 4.11
C ALA A 8 -4.42 -5.92 4.27
N ASP A 9 -5.35 -5.56 5.16
CA ASP A 9 -6.62 -6.28 5.36
C ASP A 9 -7.70 -5.83 4.38
N SER A 10 -7.72 -4.55 3.95
CA SER A 10 -8.64 -4.10 2.91
C SER A 10 -8.18 -4.43 1.49
N VAL A 11 -6.88 -4.71 1.30
CA VAL A 11 -6.28 -4.90 -0.02
C VAL A 11 -6.22 -6.37 -0.44
N PRO A 12 -6.71 -6.75 -1.64
CA PRO A 12 -6.65 -8.12 -2.14
C PRO A 12 -5.23 -8.65 -2.34
N LEU A 13 -5.06 -9.98 -2.25
CA LEU A 13 -3.76 -10.68 -2.42
C LEU A 13 -3.06 -10.32 -3.73
N GLN A 14 -3.79 -10.16 -4.84
CA GLN A 14 -3.19 -9.82 -6.13
C GLN A 14 -2.55 -8.43 -6.12
N ILE A 15 -3.15 -7.46 -5.44
CA ILE A 15 -2.61 -6.10 -5.29
C ILE A 15 -1.37 -6.12 -4.38
N ARG A 16 -1.44 -6.82 -3.23
CA ARG A 16 -0.25 -7.01 -2.38
C ARG A 16 0.90 -7.65 -3.16
N SER A 17 0.61 -8.62 -4.02
CA SER A 17 1.61 -9.28 -4.87
C SER A 17 2.23 -8.35 -5.93
N ILE A 18 1.51 -7.32 -6.40
CA ILE A 18 2.07 -6.27 -7.27
C ILE A 18 3.03 -5.39 -6.45
N ILE A 19 2.58 -4.91 -5.29
CA ILE A 19 3.37 -4.04 -4.41
C ILE A 19 4.68 -4.74 -4.00
N LEU A 20 4.60 -5.96 -3.49
CA LEU A 20 5.76 -6.75 -3.05
C LEU A 20 6.78 -6.96 -4.19
N ARG A 21 6.32 -7.27 -5.41
CA ARG A 21 7.20 -7.44 -6.57
C ARG A 21 7.87 -6.12 -6.99
N ARG A 22 7.19 -4.99 -6.80
CA ARG A 22 7.75 -3.67 -7.13
C ARG A 22 8.81 -3.26 -6.13
N VAL A 23 8.54 -3.43 -4.83
CA VAL A 23 9.48 -3.17 -3.74
C VAL A 23 10.76 -3.99 -3.88
N ALA A 24 10.67 -5.23 -4.37
CA ALA A 24 11.84 -6.07 -4.61
C ALA A 24 12.72 -5.63 -5.80
N LYS A 25 12.29 -4.63 -6.58
CA LYS A 25 12.96 -4.21 -7.83
C LYS A 25 13.34 -2.73 -7.86
N GLU A 26 12.79 -1.92 -6.96
CA GLU A 26 12.95 -0.47 -6.96
C GLU A 26 13.32 0.02 -5.56
N ASP A 27 13.82 1.26 -5.45
CA ASP A 27 14.17 1.90 -4.17
C ASP A 27 12.91 2.33 -3.40
N LEU A 28 12.15 1.34 -2.95
CA LEU A 28 10.89 1.49 -2.21
C LEU A 28 10.98 0.77 -0.87
N ALA A 29 10.37 1.36 0.15
CA ALA A 29 10.03 0.66 1.38
C ALA A 29 8.52 0.41 1.42
N ALA A 30 8.09 -0.69 2.04
CA ALA A 30 6.67 -0.97 2.19
C ALA A 30 6.36 -1.53 3.57
N ILE A 31 5.41 -0.89 4.26
CA ILE A 31 4.92 -1.27 5.57
C ILE A 31 3.49 -1.79 5.40
N PHE A 32 3.32 -3.09 5.58
CA PHE A 32 2.01 -3.75 5.55
C PHE A 32 1.44 -3.83 6.95
N VAL A 33 0.30 -3.19 7.17
CA VAL A 33 -0.37 -3.13 8.47
C VAL A 33 -1.61 -4.00 8.42
N ALA A 34 -1.76 -4.91 9.38
CA ALA A 34 -2.90 -5.81 9.46
C ALA A 34 -3.22 -6.20 10.92
N ASP A 35 -4.44 -6.65 11.17
CA ASP A 35 -4.88 -7.20 12.46
C ASP A 35 -4.35 -8.63 12.72
N ARG A 36 -3.70 -9.22 11.72
CA ARG A 36 -3.19 -10.59 11.74
C ARG A 36 -1.93 -10.76 10.90
N PRO A 37 -1.12 -11.79 11.17
CA PRO A 37 0.04 -12.11 10.34
C PRO A 37 -0.36 -12.52 8.91
N LEU A 38 0.35 -11.96 7.92
CA LEU A 38 0.19 -12.26 6.50
C LEU A 38 1.36 -13.12 5.98
N LYS A 39 1.06 -14.36 5.59
CA LYS A 39 2.07 -15.33 5.14
C LYS A 39 2.78 -14.90 3.86
N ASP A 40 2.05 -14.26 2.95
CA ASP A 40 2.57 -13.73 1.69
C ASP A 40 3.59 -12.60 1.92
N VAL A 41 3.30 -11.68 2.84
CA VAL A 41 4.21 -10.59 3.21
C VAL A 41 5.45 -11.14 3.91
N LYS A 42 5.26 -12.05 4.88
CA LYS A 42 6.37 -12.70 5.59
C LYS A 42 7.32 -13.42 4.61
N ARG A 43 6.76 -14.20 3.70
CA ARG A 43 7.54 -14.93 2.69
C ARG A 43 8.32 -13.96 1.79
N ALA A 44 7.67 -12.90 1.30
CA ALA A 44 8.33 -11.92 0.44
C ALA A 44 9.48 -11.17 1.16
N TYR A 45 9.32 -10.86 2.45
CA TYR A 45 10.41 -10.31 3.27
C TYR A 45 11.61 -11.27 3.37
N GLU A 46 11.36 -12.55 3.65
CA GLU A 46 12.40 -13.57 3.77
C GLU A 46 13.14 -13.79 2.44
N GLU A 47 12.38 -13.96 1.35
CA GLU A 47 12.91 -14.14 -0.01
C GLU A 47 13.74 -12.92 -0.46
N HIS A 48 13.23 -11.71 -0.27
CA HIS A 48 13.95 -10.49 -0.67
C HIS A 48 15.18 -10.25 0.20
N THR A 49 15.11 -10.51 1.51
CA THR A 49 16.28 -10.41 2.41
C THR A 49 17.38 -11.38 1.98
N ALA A 50 17.02 -12.62 1.62
CA ALA A 50 17.97 -13.60 1.12
C ALA A 50 18.60 -13.15 -0.21
N ALA A 51 17.81 -12.59 -1.13
CA ALA A 51 18.30 -12.06 -2.40
C ALA A 51 19.28 -10.89 -2.19
N LEU A 52 18.98 -9.93 -1.30
CA LEU A 52 19.87 -8.82 -0.98
C LEU A 52 21.21 -9.30 -0.39
N ARG A 53 21.19 -10.31 0.48
CA ARG A 53 22.40 -10.92 1.05
C ARG A 53 23.22 -11.66 0.00
N ALA A 54 22.56 -12.38 -0.91
CA ALA A 54 23.22 -13.05 -2.02
C ALA A 54 23.91 -12.02 -2.94
N ALA A 55 23.19 -10.95 -3.31
CA ALA A 55 23.74 -9.87 -4.12
C ALA A 55 24.93 -9.16 -3.44
N ALA A 56 24.86 -8.91 -2.12
CA ALA A 56 25.98 -8.34 -1.38
C ALA A 56 27.21 -9.26 -1.38
N LYS A 57 27.00 -10.57 -1.20
CA LYS A 57 28.07 -11.57 -1.26
C LYS A 57 28.69 -11.64 -2.66
N GLU A 58 27.87 -11.61 -3.71
CA GLU A 58 28.35 -11.53 -5.10
C GLU A 58 29.11 -10.22 -5.38
N GLY A 59 28.74 -9.14 -4.69
CA GLY A 59 29.44 -7.85 -4.69
C GLY A 59 30.72 -7.82 -3.85
N GLY A 60 31.14 -8.94 -3.25
CA GLY A 60 32.39 -9.05 -2.49
C GLY A 60 32.29 -8.76 -1.00
N GLU A 61 31.08 -8.64 -0.44
CA GLU A 61 30.91 -8.55 1.02
C GLU A 61 31.11 -9.93 1.65
N GLU A 62 32.16 -10.07 2.47
CA GLU A 62 32.55 -11.30 3.14
C GLU A 62 32.31 -11.24 4.66
N ASP A 63 32.07 -10.05 5.22
CA ASP A 63 31.82 -9.86 6.64
C ASP A 63 30.44 -10.47 7.02
N ALA A 64 30.49 -11.53 7.83
CA ALA A 64 29.30 -12.25 8.26
C ALA A 64 28.36 -11.40 9.13
N GLU A 65 28.87 -10.42 9.87
CA GLU A 65 28.05 -9.49 10.66
C GLU A 65 27.30 -8.54 9.74
N ARG A 66 27.98 -7.96 8.75
CA ARG A 66 27.36 -7.09 7.73
C ARG A 66 26.30 -7.81 6.91
N LEU A 67 26.57 -9.04 6.48
CA LEU A 67 25.57 -9.84 5.75
C LEU A 67 24.33 -10.12 6.60
N ARG A 68 24.48 -10.34 7.92
CA ARG A 68 23.35 -10.57 8.84
C ARG A 68 22.53 -9.30 9.11
N SER A 69 23.15 -8.12 9.05
CA SER A 69 22.46 -6.84 9.22
C SER A 69 21.65 -6.42 8.00
N ILE A 70 21.93 -6.96 6.80
CA ILE A 70 21.10 -6.72 5.60
C ILE A 70 19.70 -7.28 5.83
N ARG A 71 18.70 -6.42 5.61
CA ARG A 71 17.26 -6.70 5.72
C ARG A 71 16.51 -6.09 4.53
N SER A 72 15.44 -6.76 4.12
CA SER A 72 14.50 -6.20 3.15
C SER A 72 13.79 -4.96 3.73
N PRO A 73 13.49 -3.94 2.90
CA PRO A 73 12.68 -2.79 3.29
C PRO A 73 11.16 -3.09 3.32
N ILE A 74 10.78 -4.37 3.22
CA ILE A 74 9.41 -4.85 3.45
C ILE A 74 9.24 -5.08 4.96
N ALA A 75 8.27 -4.40 5.57
CA ALA A 75 7.90 -4.57 6.96
C ALA A 75 6.44 -5.04 7.07
N MET A 76 6.14 -5.78 8.13
CA MET A 76 4.79 -6.15 8.51
C MET A 76 4.55 -5.73 9.95
N VAL A 77 3.49 -4.97 10.18
CA VAL A 77 3.03 -4.55 11.50
C VAL A 77 1.72 -5.25 11.78
N VAL A 78 1.69 -6.03 12.86
CA VAL A 78 0.48 -6.68 13.34
C VAL A 78 -0.06 -5.86 14.50
N VAL A 79 -1.21 -5.22 14.30
CA VAL A 79 -1.89 -4.43 15.33
C VAL A 79 -2.84 -5.32 16.14
N SER A 80 -3.23 -4.87 17.32
CA SER A 80 -4.26 -5.55 18.11
C SER A 80 -5.57 -5.63 17.34
N ALA A 81 -6.22 -6.79 17.38
CA ALA A 81 -7.55 -6.97 16.81
C ALA A 81 -8.54 -5.95 17.43
N GLY A 82 -9.03 -5.05 16.60
CA GLY A 82 -9.89 -3.94 16.99
C GLY A 82 -10.38 -3.22 15.73
N LEU A 83 -11.56 -2.61 15.83
CA LEU A 83 -12.04 -1.71 14.80
C LEU A 83 -11.05 -0.54 14.68
N ASP A 84 -10.61 -0.26 13.46
CA ASP A 84 -9.76 0.88 13.08
C ASP A 84 -8.32 0.87 13.64
N SER A 85 -7.86 -0.20 14.31
CA SER A 85 -6.47 -0.26 14.84
C SER A 85 -5.40 -0.10 13.75
N ALA A 86 -5.64 -0.68 12.56
CA ALA A 86 -4.70 -0.60 11.44
C ALA A 86 -4.70 0.81 10.84
N ASP A 87 -5.88 1.38 10.64
CA ASP A 87 -6.12 2.73 10.15
C ASP A 87 -5.41 3.77 11.02
N ASP A 88 -5.62 3.70 12.33
CA ASP A 88 -5.00 4.61 13.28
C ASP A 88 -3.47 4.48 13.29
N TRP A 89 -2.95 3.25 13.22
CA TRP A 89 -1.52 3.03 13.13
C TRP A 89 -0.94 3.67 11.86
N ILE A 90 -1.57 3.46 10.70
CA ILE A 90 -1.12 4.05 9.43
C ILE A 90 -1.18 5.57 9.49
N VAL A 91 -2.26 6.13 10.03
CA VAL A 91 -2.41 7.59 10.18
C VAL A 91 -1.39 8.16 11.16
N GLU A 92 -1.02 7.46 12.22
CA GLU A 92 -0.02 7.94 13.18
C GLU A 92 1.40 7.89 12.60
N HIS A 93 1.76 6.84 11.89
CA HIS A 93 3.13 6.56 11.45
C HIS A 93 3.44 7.04 10.03
N SER A 94 2.44 7.49 9.28
CA SER A 94 2.61 8.00 7.92
C SER A 94 3.31 9.36 7.89
N GLU A 95 4.28 9.48 6.99
CA GLU A 95 5.04 10.71 6.74
C GLU A 95 4.60 11.40 5.43
N ASP A 96 4.81 12.70 5.35
CA ASP A 96 4.56 13.46 4.12
C ASP A 96 5.45 12.95 2.97
N GLY A 97 4.96 13.04 1.74
CA GLY A 97 5.64 12.48 0.56
C GLY A 97 5.62 10.95 0.45
N SER A 98 4.92 10.26 1.37
CA SER A 98 4.68 8.82 1.28
C SER A 98 3.44 8.48 0.44
N VAL A 99 3.30 7.21 0.08
CA VAL A 99 2.12 6.68 -0.61
C VAL A 99 1.36 5.75 0.33
N ALA A 100 0.04 5.86 0.37
CA ALA A 100 -0.80 4.89 1.07
C ALA A 100 -1.63 4.06 0.08
N ILE A 101 -1.94 2.82 0.45
CA ILE A 101 -2.84 1.95 -0.31
C ILE A 101 -3.93 1.42 0.63
N THR A 102 -5.19 1.74 0.34
CA THR A 102 -6.36 1.29 1.10
C THR A 102 -7.63 1.34 0.25
N HIS A 103 -8.57 0.42 0.47
CA HIS A 103 -9.92 0.52 -0.09
C HIS A 103 -10.88 1.32 0.82
N ASP A 104 -10.46 1.62 2.04
CA ASP A 104 -11.23 2.41 2.99
C ASP A 104 -11.10 3.91 2.67
N VAL A 105 -12.23 4.52 2.34
CA VAL A 105 -12.25 5.93 1.93
C VAL A 105 -12.17 6.91 3.10
N PRO A 106 -12.81 6.68 4.27
CA PRO A 106 -12.48 7.40 5.50
C PRO A 106 -10.97 7.42 5.80
N LEU A 107 -10.28 6.29 5.71
CA LEU A 107 -8.82 6.24 5.86
C LEU A 107 -8.11 7.02 4.76
N ALA A 108 -8.48 6.81 3.50
CA ALA A 108 -7.91 7.54 2.36
C ALA A 108 -8.05 9.07 2.53
N SER A 109 -9.18 9.53 3.07
CA SER A 109 -9.40 10.93 3.41
C SER A 109 -8.38 11.46 4.42
N ARG A 110 -8.22 10.74 5.54
CA ARG A 110 -7.31 11.14 6.61
C ARG A 110 -5.87 11.23 6.08
N LEU A 111 -5.44 10.25 5.29
CA LEU A 111 -4.09 10.18 4.74
C LEU A 111 -3.82 11.22 3.64
N ALA A 112 -4.78 11.43 2.73
CA ALA A 112 -4.67 12.47 1.72
C ALA A 112 -4.61 13.87 2.34
N GLN A 113 -5.39 14.12 3.41
CA GLN A 113 -5.30 15.38 4.16
C GLN A 113 -3.95 15.56 4.84
N LYS A 114 -3.29 14.48 5.29
CA LYS A 114 -1.92 14.52 5.82
C LYS A 114 -0.83 14.80 4.77
N GLY A 115 -1.15 14.77 3.48
CA GLY A 115 -0.20 15.04 2.38
C GLY A 115 0.22 13.80 1.60
N LEU A 116 -0.29 12.62 1.94
CA LEU A 116 0.03 11.39 1.21
C LEU A 116 -0.75 11.33 -0.11
N VAL A 117 -0.13 10.69 -1.11
CA VAL A 117 -0.88 10.18 -2.27
C VAL A 117 -1.47 8.83 -1.88
N VAL A 118 -2.78 8.66 -2.00
CA VAL A 118 -3.47 7.42 -1.63
C VAL A 118 -3.97 6.71 -2.89
N LEU A 119 -3.72 5.41 -3.01
CA LEU A 119 -4.32 4.57 -4.04
C LEU A 119 -5.35 3.61 -3.43
N ASP A 120 -6.46 3.39 -4.14
CA ASP A 120 -7.31 2.22 -3.89
C ASP A 120 -6.90 1.01 -4.74
N ASP A 121 -7.43 -0.16 -4.40
CA ASP A 121 -7.19 -1.43 -5.09
C ASP A 121 -7.74 -1.51 -6.53
N ARG A 122 -8.41 -0.45 -7.01
CA ARG A 122 -9.04 -0.35 -8.33
C ARG A 122 -8.42 0.78 -9.19
N GLY A 123 -7.34 1.40 -8.75
CA GLY A 123 -6.62 2.43 -9.48
C GLY A 123 -7.17 3.85 -9.30
N GLY A 124 -8.05 4.07 -8.32
CA GLY A 124 -8.36 5.41 -7.84
C GLY A 124 -7.14 6.01 -7.15
N VAL A 125 -6.84 7.27 -7.47
CA VAL A 125 -5.74 8.04 -6.87
C VAL A 125 -6.33 9.25 -6.18
N TYR A 126 -6.05 9.37 -4.89
CA TYR A 126 -6.53 10.43 -4.03
C TYR A 126 -5.37 11.27 -3.52
N THR A 127 -5.54 12.59 -3.61
CA THR A 127 -4.60 13.59 -3.12
C THR A 127 -5.37 14.63 -2.33
N ARG A 128 -4.67 15.50 -1.60
CA ARG A 128 -5.31 16.59 -0.84
C ARG A 128 -6.26 17.44 -1.71
N GLU A 129 -5.92 17.63 -2.98
CA GLU A 129 -6.65 18.49 -3.92
C GLU A 129 -7.95 17.85 -4.41
N ASN A 130 -8.00 16.51 -4.58
CA ASN A 130 -9.12 15.84 -5.23
C ASN A 130 -10.01 15.03 -4.26
N ILE A 131 -9.53 14.77 -3.04
CA ILE A 131 -10.20 13.85 -2.11
C ILE A 131 -11.56 14.39 -1.64
N GLY A 132 -11.69 15.71 -1.48
CA GLY A 132 -12.94 16.35 -1.07
C GLY A 132 -14.09 16.09 -2.06
N GLU A 133 -13.84 16.32 -3.34
CA GLU A 133 -14.83 16.08 -4.40
C GLU A 133 -15.20 14.58 -4.51
N ARG A 134 -14.19 13.70 -4.44
CA ARG A 134 -14.37 12.24 -4.47
C ARG A 134 -15.22 11.75 -3.30
N LEU A 135 -14.98 12.28 -2.09
CA LEU A 135 -15.76 11.97 -0.90
C LEU A 135 -17.21 12.41 -1.04
N SER A 136 -17.45 13.64 -1.51
CA SER A 136 -18.81 14.16 -1.73
C SER A 136 -19.61 13.28 -2.69
N MET A 137 -19.00 12.90 -3.81
CA MET A 137 -19.65 12.00 -4.78
C MET A 137 -19.90 10.61 -4.20
N ARG A 138 -18.97 10.06 -3.42
CA ARG A 138 -19.17 8.75 -2.78
C ARG A 138 -20.30 8.78 -1.75
N ASN A 139 -20.35 9.82 -0.93
CA ASN A 139 -21.40 9.99 0.07
C ASN A 139 -22.77 10.12 -0.60
N LEU A 140 -22.88 10.93 -1.65
CA LEU A 140 -24.10 11.04 -2.46
C LEU A 140 -24.53 9.67 -3.03
N MET A 141 -23.60 8.90 -3.61
CA MET A 141 -23.93 7.55 -4.11
C MET A 141 -24.31 6.59 -2.98
N GLY A 142 -23.74 6.76 -1.78
CA GLY A 142 -24.13 6.05 -0.56
C GLY A 142 -25.57 6.33 -0.17
N GLU A 143 -25.95 7.60 -0.11
CA GLU A 143 -27.33 8.02 0.18
C GLU A 143 -28.31 7.47 -0.87
N LEU A 144 -27.95 7.53 -2.16
CA LEU A 144 -28.77 6.94 -3.23
C LEU A 144 -28.90 5.42 -3.12
N ARG A 145 -27.88 4.71 -2.60
CA ARG A 145 -27.96 3.28 -2.29
C ARG A 145 -28.90 3.00 -1.12
N GLU A 146 -28.79 3.77 -0.03
CA GLU A 146 -29.68 3.64 1.13
C GLU A 146 -31.16 3.88 0.76
N MET A 147 -31.40 4.78 -0.19
CA MET A 147 -32.72 5.02 -0.77
C MET A 147 -33.19 3.92 -1.73
N GLY A 148 -32.38 2.89 -2.00
CA GLY A 148 -32.71 1.77 -2.90
C GLY A 148 -32.70 2.14 -4.39
N ILE A 149 -32.23 3.34 -4.74
CA ILE A 149 -32.21 3.87 -6.12
C ILE A 149 -31.03 3.28 -6.91
N PHE A 150 -29.98 2.84 -6.21
CA PHE A 150 -28.79 2.24 -6.80
C PHE A 150 -28.41 0.97 -6.02
N SER A 151 -28.04 -0.11 -6.70
CA SER A 151 -27.35 -1.23 -6.05
C SER A 151 -25.99 -1.43 -6.72
N GLU A 152 -24.93 -1.24 -5.95
CA GLU A 152 -23.59 -1.49 -6.42
C GLU A 152 -23.23 -2.91 -5.99
N GLN A 153 -23.16 -3.84 -6.95
CA GLN A 153 -22.69 -5.18 -6.64
C GLN A 153 -21.18 -5.11 -6.40
N HIS A 154 -20.72 -5.54 -5.21
CA HIS A 154 -19.30 -5.81 -4.95
C HIS A 154 -18.85 -6.96 -5.85
N LYS A 155 -18.56 -6.65 -7.12
CA LYS A 155 -17.97 -7.60 -8.04
C LYS A 155 -16.57 -7.91 -7.55
N ARG A 156 -16.23 -9.20 -7.57
CA ARG A 156 -14.87 -9.67 -7.35
C ARG A 156 -13.92 -8.92 -8.28
N MET A 157 -12.74 -8.62 -7.76
CA MET A 157 -11.73 -7.91 -8.53
C MET A 157 -11.42 -8.64 -9.84
N ASP A 158 -11.56 -7.94 -10.97
CA ASP A 158 -11.27 -8.48 -12.30
C ASP A 158 -9.90 -8.02 -12.83
N ASN A 159 -9.48 -8.57 -13.96
CA ASN A 159 -8.20 -8.22 -14.58
C ASN A 159 -8.12 -6.75 -15.00
N ARG A 160 -9.27 -6.10 -15.25
CA ARG A 160 -9.32 -4.68 -15.63
C ARG A 160 -8.99 -3.81 -14.42
N GLN A 161 -9.52 -4.13 -13.24
CA GLN A 161 -9.22 -3.44 -11.99
C GLN A 161 -7.78 -3.64 -11.56
N VAL A 162 -7.25 -4.86 -11.69
CA VAL A 162 -5.82 -5.14 -11.42
C VAL A 162 -4.92 -4.32 -12.35
N LYS A 163 -5.28 -4.23 -13.64
CA LYS A 163 -4.54 -3.38 -14.59
C LYS A 163 -4.64 -1.91 -14.21
N ALA A 164 -5.84 -1.42 -13.86
CA ALA A 164 -6.04 -0.03 -13.45
C ALA A 164 -5.21 0.33 -12.21
N PHE A 165 -5.15 -0.56 -11.21
CA PHE A 165 -4.24 -0.40 -10.07
C PHE A 165 -2.79 -0.32 -10.53
N SER A 166 -2.33 -1.26 -11.36
CA SER A 166 -0.94 -1.27 -11.83
C SER A 166 -0.57 0.01 -12.57
N ASP A 167 -1.43 0.45 -13.50
CA ASP A 167 -1.21 1.68 -14.29
C ASP A 167 -1.14 2.91 -13.37
N ALA A 168 -2.05 3.01 -12.39
CA ALA A 168 -2.09 4.11 -11.43
C ALA A 168 -0.86 4.10 -10.49
N PHE A 169 -0.51 2.92 -9.97
CA PHE A 169 0.64 2.73 -9.09
C PHE A 169 1.95 3.11 -9.80
N ASP A 170 2.14 2.64 -11.04
CA ASP A 170 3.30 3.01 -11.85
C ASP A 170 3.36 4.52 -12.11
N GLY A 171 2.22 5.16 -12.39
CA GLY A 171 2.14 6.61 -12.60
C GLY A 171 2.51 7.43 -11.35
N VAL A 172 2.02 7.02 -10.17
CA VAL A 172 2.34 7.66 -8.89
C VAL A 172 3.82 7.50 -8.58
N LEU A 173 4.35 6.28 -8.67
CA LEU A 173 5.77 6.01 -8.43
C LEU A 173 6.67 6.78 -9.38
N HIS A 174 6.31 6.85 -10.67
CA HIS A 174 7.06 7.62 -11.66
C HIS A 174 7.17 9.10 -11.29
N THR A 175 6.10 9.67 -10.74
CA THR A 175 6.06 11.07 -10.32
C THR A 175 6.96 11.30 -9.11
N LEU A 176 6.84 10.46 -8.08
CA LEU A 176 7.58 10.61 -6.83
C LEU A 176 9.08 10.29 -6.98
N LEU A 177 9.43 9.26 -7.75
CA LEU A 177 10.84 8.87 -7.96
C LEU A 177 11.61 9.85 -8.86
N LYS A 178 10.92 10.65 -9.70
CA LYS A 178 11.57 11.73 -10.48
C LYS A 178 11.74 13.03 -9.70
N GLN A 179 10.98 13.21 -8.63
CA GLN A 179 11.04 14.38 -7.76
C GLN A 179 12.03 14.21 -6.59
N SER A 180 12.56 13.00 -6.41
CA SER A 180 13.59 12.62 -5.41
C SER A 180 14.98 12.63 -6.02
#